data_AF-A0A1S3REV3-F1
#
_entry.id   AF-A0A1S3REV3-F1
#
_cell.length_a   1.000
_cell.length_b   1.000
_cell.length_c   1.000
_cell.angle_alpha   90.00
_cell.angle_beta   90.00
_cell.angle_gamma   90.00
#
_symmetry.space_group_name_H-M   'P 1'
#
loop_
_entity.id
_entity.type
_entity.pdbx_description
1 polymer ?
#
loop_
_entity_poly.entity_id
_entity_poly.type
_entity_poly.pdbx_seq_one_letter_code
_entity_poly.pdbx_strand_id
1 'polypeptide(L)'
;MDIKGVPGREGSIVYYKPQLVHPDLPPQQMDKIGSSGEIKKYNQNNGCSERSPQYQRKYKLGWSQALDDNFGLYDRGHLNPAGHHKEDASKVTMTHTNVAPQDRRMNNGPWNRYETRLKDVLSAGCSKMYVVTGVVPSSTWVDQNQRVNVPSHYWNAYCCTDNNDKPLNSGGSLGPNTAQGVVTEYTSVTVLETELRGLLNVDNNFNIFNGC
;
A
#
# COMPACT_ATOMS: atom_id res chain seq x y z
N MET A 1 -5.36 -4.97 -12.35
CA MET A 1 -6.43 -3.99 -12.02
C MET A 1 -7.75 -4.47 -12.60
N ASP A 2 -8.87 -4.28 -11.91
CA ASP A 2 -10.20 -4.53 -12.50
C ASP A 2 -10.64 -3.35 -13.36
N ILE A 3 -10.34 -3.45 -14.67
CA ILE A 3 -10.63 -2.42 -15.68
C ILE A 3 -12.13 -2.28 -15.92
N LYS A 4 -12.88 -3.38 -15.89
CA LYS A 4 -14.34 -3.40 -16.10
C LYS A 4 -15.10 -3.17 -14.78
N GLY A 5 -14.35 -2.93 -13.71
CA GLY A 5 -14.78 -2.65 -12.37
C GLY A 5 -15.49 -1.30 -12.23
N VAL A 6 -16.79 -1.23 -11.93
CA VAL A 6 -17.35 -0.07 -11.23
C VAL A 6 -16.74 -0.02 -9.82
N PRO A 7 -16.08 1.07 -9.41
CA PRO A 7 -15.51 1.18 -8.07
C PRO A 7 -16.60 1.04 -6.99
N GLY A 8 -16.57 -0.05 -6.23
CA GLY A 8 -17.43 -0.26 -5.07
C GLY A 8 -16.69 0.17 -3.81
N ARG A 9 -16.86 1.41 -3.36
CA ARG A 9 -16.30 1.88 -2.09
C ARG A 9 -17.31 1.66 -0.96
N GLU A 10 -17.61 0.40 -0.66
CA GLU A 10 -18.40 0.06 0.53
C GLU A 10 -17.47 -0.04 1.76
N GLY A 11 -17.40 1.05 2.54
CA GLY A 11 -16.78 1.04 3.87
C GLY A 11 -15.54 1.93 4.03
N SER A 12 -15.19 2.15 5.30
CA SER A 12 -13.99 2.88 5.74
C SER A 12 -12.85 1.90 6.03
N ILE A 13 -11.59 2.33 5.83
CA ILE A 13 -10.34 1.62 6.20
C ILE A 13 -10.43 0.99 7.61
N VAL A 14 -11.24 1.58 8.48
CA VAL A 14 -11.37 1.21 9.89
C VAL A 14 -11.92 -0.21 10.11
N TYR A 15 -12.77 -0.74 9.22
CA TYR A 15 -13.53 -1.98 9.47
C TYR A 15 -12.80 -3.26 9.06
N TYR A 16 -11.93 -3.21 8.05
CA TYR A 16 -11.29 -4.39 7.47
C TYR A 16 -9.78 -4.33 7.69
N LYS A 17 -9.36 -4.69 8.91
CA LYS A 17 -7.97 -4.68 9.33
C LYS A 17 -7.51 -6.06 9.81
N PRO A 18 -7.37 -7.06 8.93
CA PRO A 18 -6.62 -8.25 9.29
C PRO A 18 -5.27 -7.83 9.87
N GLN A 19 -5.01 -8.24 11.10
CA GLN A 19 -3.68 -8.14 11.69
C GLN A 19 -2.99 -9.48 11.44
N LEU A 20 -1.77 -9.44 10.90
CA LEU A 20 -0.84 -10.52 11.16
C LEU A 20 -0.60 -10.53 12.66
N VAL A 21 -0.94 -11.65 13.30
CA VAL A 21 -0.75 -11.76 14.73
C VAL A 21 0.71 -12.06 15.06
N HIS A 22 1.04 -11.88 16.33
CA HIS A 22 2.33 -12.20 16.91
C HIS A 22 2.73 -13.66 16.64
N PRO A 23 4.04 -13.97 16.49
CA PRO A 23 4.54 -15.35 16.32
C PRO A 23 4.06 -16.41 17.33
N ASP A 24 3.58 -16.00 18.51
CA ASP A 24 3.13 -16.89 19.58
C ASP A 24 1.62 -17.17 19.51
N LEU A 25 0.95 -16.68 18.46
CA LEU A 25 -0.50 -16.76 18.27
C LEU A 25 -0.84 -17.54 16.99
N PRO A 26 -2.09 -18.03 16.85
CA PRO A 26 -2.51 -18.78 15.67
C PRO A 26 -2.27 -17.98 14.37
N PRO A 27 -1.73 -18.58 13.31
CA PRO A 27 -1.29 -17.84 12.11
C PRO A 27 -2.42 -17.23 11.27
N GLN A 28 -3.68 -17.46 11.64
CA GLN A 28 -4.84 -16.98 10.91
C GLN A 28 -4.96 -15.46 11.04
N GLN A 29 -5.22 -14.81 9.90
CA GLN A 29 -5.58 -13.39 9.90
C GLN A 29 -6.92 -13.19 10.61
N MET A 30 -6.96 -12.22 11.51
CA MET A 30 -8.16 -11.84 12.25
C MET A 30 -8.28 -10.33 12.26
N ASP A 31 -9.49 -9.80 12.39
CA ASP A 31 -9.67 -8.38 12.66
C ASP A 31 -9.00 -7.98 14.00
N LYS A 32 -8.92 -6.67 14.24
CA LYS A 32 -8.30 -6.10 15.46
C LYS A 32 -8.96 -6.59 16.75
N ILE A 33 -10.28 -6.81 16.75
CA ILE A 33 -11.04 -7.24 17.93
C ILE A 33 -10.75 -8.70 18.22
N GLY A 34 -10.82 -9.57 17.20
CA GLY A 34 -10.48 -10.98 17.29
C GLY A 34 -9.04 -11.19 17.74
N SER A 35 -8.09 -10.47 17.12
CA SER A 35 -6.67 -10.50 17.49
C SER A 35 -6.44 -10.09 18.95
N SER A 36 -7.11 -9.03 19.41
CA SER A 36 -7.05 -8.57 20.80
C SER A 36 -7.62 -9.61 21.79
N GLY A 37 -8.66 -10.34 21.37
CA GLY A 37 -9.25 -11.45 22.11
C GLY A 37 -8.28 -12.63 22.26
N GLU A 38 -7.61 -13.04 21.19
CA GLU A 38 -6.62 -14.13 21.23
C GLU A 38 -5.40 -13.78 22.08
N ILE A 39 -4.89 -12.54 21.98
CA ILE A 39 -3.80 -12.08 22.88
C ILE A 39 -4.23 -12.17 24.35
N LYS A 40 -5.47 -11.76 24.66
CA LYS A 40 -6.00 -11.82 26.02
C LYS A 40 -6.03 -13.26 26.54
N LYS A 41 -6.53 -14.20 25.74
CA LYS A 41 -6.58 -15.63 26.08
C LYS A 41 -5.17 -16.20 26.29
N TYR A 42 -4.25 -15.90 25.37
CA TYR A 42 -2.84 -16.30 25.49
C TYR A 42 -2.23 -15.80 26.80
N ASN A 43 -2.42 -14.52 27.13
CA ASN A 43 -1.88 -13.93 28.35
C ASN A 43 -2.44 -14.61 29.61
N GLN A 44 -3.74 -14.90 29.63
CA GLN A 44 -4.40 -15.61 30.74
C GLN A 44 -3.85 -17.03 30.91
N ASN A 45 -3.70 -17.77 29.82
CA ASN A 45 -3.24 -19.16 29.85
C ASN A 45 -1.76 -19.30 30.28
N ASN A 46 -0.94 -18.27 30.04
CA ASN A 46 0.49 -18.28 30.34
C ASN A 46 0.86 -17.42 31.57
N GLY A 47 -0.12 -16.90 32.32
CA GLY A 47 0.15 -16.03 33.48
C GLY A 47 0.87 -14.71 33.14
N CYS A 48 0.78 -14.25 31.89
CA CYS A 48 1.43 -13.03 31.43
C CYS A 48 0.63 -11.79 31.86
N SER A 49 1.18 -10.98 32.77
CA SER A 49 0.51 -9.78 33.28
C SER A 49 0.58 -8.62 32.30
N GLU A 50 -0.56 -8.05 31.88
CA GLU A 50 -0.61 -6.82 31.06
C GLU A 50 -0.03 -5.58 31.78
N ARG A 51 0.35 -5.68 33.07
CA ARG A 51 1.14 -4.65 33.74
C ARG A 51 2.53 -4.49 33.11
N SER A 52 3.10 -5.57 32.59
CA SER A 52 4.37 -5.51 31.87
C SER A 52 4.13 -5.10 30.41
N PRO A 53 4.83 -4.09 29.88
CA PRO A 53 4.59 -3.56 28.54
C PRO A 53 4.57 -4.60 27.43
N GLN A 54 5.46 -5.61 27.49
CA GLN A 54 5.58 -6.67 26.48
C GLN A 54 4.34 -7.59 26.39
N TYR A 55 3.51 -7.61 27.42
CA TYR A 55 2.27 -8.40 27.45
C TYR A 55 1.02 -7.56 27.18
N GLN A 56 1.15 -6.24 27.09
CA GLN A 56 0.02 -5.39 26.72
C GLN A 56 -0.48 -5.76 25.32
N ARG A 57 -1.80 -5.84 25.17
CA ARG A 57 -2.44 -6.16 23.89
C ARG A 57 -2.01 -5.22 22.77
N LYS A 58 -1.91 -3.91 23.05
CA LYS A 58 -1.45 -2.91 22.05
C LYS A 58 -0.02 -3.20 21.59
N TYR A 59 0.89 -3.57 22.49
CA TYR A 59 2.27 -3.92 22.16
C TYR A 59 2.32 -5.14 21.25
N LYS A 60 1.65 -6.24 21.63
CA LYS A 60 1.62 -7.49 20.85
C LYS A 60 0.90 -7.34 19.51
N LEU A 61 -0.18 -6.56 19.43
CA LEU A 61 -0.88 -6.25 18.17
C LEU A 61 0.05 -5.53 17.18
N GLY A 62 0.86 -4.61 17.70
CA GLY A 62 1.84 -3.90 16.92
C GLY A 62 3.11 -4.72 16.67
N TRP A 63 3.20 -6.04 16.85
CA TRP A 63 4.48 -6.69 16.59
C TRP A 63 4.71 -6.91 15.09
N SER A 64 3.72 -7.46 14.39
CA SER A 64 3.89 -7.88 13.00
C SER A 64 3.52 -6.81 11.97
N GLN A 65 2.85 -5.73 12.38
CA GLN A 65 2.43 -4.64 11.48
C GLN A 65 2.18 -3.31 12.20
N ALA A 66 1.97 -2.25 11.42
CA ALA A 66 1.56 -0.94 11.91
C ALA A 66 0.13 -0.92 12.46
N LEU A 67 -0.11 -0.07 13.45
CA LEU A 67 -1.41 0.25 14.03
C LEU A 67 -1.90 1.62 13.55
N ASP A 68 -3.16 1.94 13.83
CA ASP A 68 -3.79 3.21 13.44
C ASP A 68 -2.97 4.44 13.89
N ASP A 69 -2.50 4.42 15.13
CA ASP A 69 -1.78 5.54 15.72
C ASP A 69 -0.36 5.70 15.15
N ASN A 70 0.14 4.76 14.34
CA ASN A 70 1.50 4.80 13.82
C ASN A 70 1.67 5.66 12.55
N PHE A 71 0.62 6.30 12.06
CA PHE A 71 0.67 7.15 10.86
C PHE A 71 0.73 8.66 11.17
N GLY A 72 0.55 9.06 12.43
CA GLY A 72 0.67 10.45 12.85
C GLY A 72 -0.31 11.38 12.13
N LEU A 73 0.21 12.42 11.48
CA LEU A 73 -0.58 13.40 10.71
C LEU A 73 -0.75 13.04 9.23
N TYR A 74 -0.11 11.97 8.78
CA TYR A 74 -0.19 11.52 7.39
C TYR A 74 -1.47 10.74 7.14
N ASP A 75 -1.95 10.83 5.90
CA ASP A 75 -2.97 9.89 5.45
C ASP A 75 -2.34 8.50 5.29
N ARG A 76 -3.19 7.47 5.38
CA ARG A 76 -2.84 6.08 4.98
C ARG A 76 -3.04 5.96 3.48
N GLY A 77 -2.05 6.41 2.72
CA GLY A 77 -2.04 6.35 1.26
C GLY A 77 -1.99 4.91 0.78
N HIS A 78 -2.97 4.50 -0.04
CA HIS A 78 -3.02 3.14 -0.56
C HIS A 78 -1.95 2.94 -1.64
N LEU A 79 -1.25 1.80 -1.61
CA LEU A 79 -0.38 1.37 -2.70
C LEU A 79 -1.19 0.70 -3.80
N ASN A 80 -2.06 -0.23 -3.44
CA ASN A 80 -3.06 -0.80 -4.33
C ASN A 80 -4.41 -0.08 -4.10
N PRO A 81 -4.88 0.79 -5.01
CA PRO A 81 -6.01 1.66 -4.74
C PRO A 81 -7.33 0.89 -4.70
N ALA A 82 -8.17 1.14 -3.71
CA ALA A 82 -9.50 0.52 -3.61
C ALA A 82 -10.35 0.75 -4.87
N GLY A 83 -10.20 1.93 -5.50
CA GLY A 83 -10.92 2.29 -6.72
C GLY A 83 -10.60 1.39 -7.92
N HIS A 84 -9.53 0.59 -7.87
CA HIS A 84 -9.12 -0.35 -8.91
C HIS A 84 -9.76 -1.73 -8.79
N HIS A 85 -10.63 -1.93 -7.78
CA HIS A 85 -11.25 -3.23 -7.47
C HIS A 85 -12.75 -3.09 -7.19
N LYS A 86 -13.45 -4.24 -7.24
CA LYS A 86 -14.85 -4.40 -6.85
C LYS A 86 -14.97 -5.21 -5.56
N GLU A 87 -16.10 -5.03 -4.85
CA GLU A 87 -16.57 -5.94 -3.79
C GLU A 87 -15.47 -6.29 -2.76
N ASP A 88 -15.26 -7.57 -2.49
CA ASP A 88 -14.33 -8.03 -1.47
C ASP A 88 -12.87 -7.70 -1.80
N ALA A 89 -12.50 -7.62 -3.09
CA ALA A 89 -11.16 -7.22 -3.49
C ALA A 89 -10.85 -5.75 -3.11
N SER A 90 -11.86 -4.87 -3.17
CA SER A 90 -11.76 -3.48 -2.68
C SER A 90 -11.58 -3.44 -1.15
N LYS A 91 -12.22 -4.35 -0.41
CA LYS A 91 -12.05 -4.43 1.06
C LYS A 91 -10.65 -4.88 1.44
N VAL A 92 -10.05 -5.80 0.69
CA VAL A 92 -8.68 -6.31 0.96
C VAL A 92 -7.61 -5.21 0.81
N THR A 93 -7.86 -4.15 0.03
CA THR A 93 -6.91 -3.03 -0.07
C THR A 93 -6.84 -2.18 1.19
N MET A 94 -7.80 -2.31 2.11
CA MET A 94 -7.90 -1.49 3.33
C MET A 94 -6.95 -1.93 4.47
N THR A 95 -6.00 -2.82 4.16
CA THR A 95 -5.04 -3.37 5.12
C THR A 95 -3.84 -2.46 5.32
N HIS A 96 -3.26 -2.44 6.52
CA HIS A 96 -2.05 -1.64 6.79
C HIS A 96 -0.80 -2.15 6.06
N THR A 97 -0.82 -3.38 5.55
CA THR A 97 0.22 -3.93 4.66
C THR A 97 0.18 -3.34 3.25
N ASN A 98 -0.90 -2.62 2.90
CA ASN A 98 -1.09 -1.99 1.60
C ASN A 98 -1.06 -0.45 1.66
N VAL A 99 -0.62 0.13 2.79
CA VAL A 99 -0.58 1.59 2.94
C VAL A 99 0.77 2.07 3.44
N ALA A 100 1.13 3.28 3.06
CA ALA A 100 2.26 4.02 3.64
C ALA A 100 1.78 5.43 4.05
N PRO A 101 2.55 6.16 4.89
CA PRO A 101 2.27 7.57 5.16
C PRO A 101 2.29 8.37 3.85
N GLN A 102 1.22 9.10 3.57
CA GLN A 102 1.13 9.99 2.42
C GLN A 102 0.73 11.38 2.86
N ASP A 103 1.36 12.40 2.28
CA ASP A 103 0.92 13.79 2.47
C ASP A 103 -0.55 13.92 2.06
N ARG A 104 -1.35 14.56 2.92
CA ARG A 104 -2.80 14.66 2.73
C ARG A 104 -3.19 15.37 1.44
N ARG A 105 -2.46 16.41 1.01
CA ARG A 105 -2.77 17.12 -0.24
C ARG A 105 -2.38 16.28 -1.44
N MET A 106 -1.24 15.58 -1.36
CA MET A 106 -0.79 14.66 -2.39
C MET A 106 -1.79 13.52 -2.60
N ASN A 107 -2.18 12.83 -1.51
CA ASN A 107 -3.11 11.70 -1.51
C ASN A 107 -4.48 12.09 -2.10
N ASN A 108 -5.14 13.09 -1.52
CA ASN A 108 -6.51 13.46 -1.90
C ASN A 108 -6.60 14.23 -3.23
N GLY A 109 -5.47 14.69 -3.76
CA GLY A 109 -5.42 15.55 -4.94
C GLY A 109 -4.65 14.89 -6.09
N PRO A 110 -3.39 15.28 -6.36
CA PRO A 110 -2.63 14.80 -7.51
C PRO A 110 -2.59 13.27 -7.66
N TRP A 111 -2.32 12.54 -6.57
CA TRP A 111 -2.19 11.08 -6.64
C TRP A 111 -3.53 10.41 -6.94
N ASN A 112 -4.61 10.76 -6.24
CA ASN A 112 -5.96 10.25 -6.52
C ASN A 112 -6.45 10.57 -7.95
N ARG A 113 -6.12 11.76 -8.49
CA ARG A 113 -6.42 12.09 -9.90
C ARG A 113 -5.66 11.17 -10.86
N TYR A 114 -4.40 10.90 -10.57
CA TYR A 114 -3.59 9.97 -11.36
C TYR A 114 -4.14 8.54 -11.28
N GLU A 115 -4.47 8.03 -10.09
CA GLU A 115 -5.05 6.70 -9.91
C GLU A 115 -6.37 6.52 -10.67
N THR A 116 -7.20 7.58 -10.68
CA THR A 116 -8.45 7.62 -11.46
C THR A 116 -8.15 7.58 -12.96
N ARG A 117 -7.20 8.41 -13.43
CA ARG A 117 -6.82 8.45 -14.85
C ARG A 117 -6.18 7.13 -15.32
N LEU A 118 -5.39 6.47 -14.48
CA LEU A 118 -4.82 5.15 -14.78
C LEU A 118 -5.92 4.14 -15.10
N LYS A 119 -6.98 4.16 -14.30
CA LYS A 119 -8.12 3.28 -14.48
C LYS A 119 -8.97 3.69 -15.68
N ASP A 120 -9.41 4.94 -15.76
CA ASP A 120 -10.46 5.32 -16.71
C ASP A 120 -9.93 5.63 -18.11
N VAL A 121 -8.68 6.12 -18.21
CA VAL A 121 -8.10 6.62 -19.46
C VAL A 121 -6.98 5.71 -19.94
N LEU A 122 -5.98 5.44 -19.10
CA LEU A 122 -4.79 4.69 -19.54
C LEU A 122 -5.07 3.20 -19.76
N SER A 123 -6.11 2.65 -19.12
CA SER A 123 -6.53 1.27 -19.36
C SER A 123 -7.47 1.10 -20.56
N ALA A 124 -7.87 2.21 -21.20
CA ALA A 124 -8.78 2.17 -22.34
C ALA A 124 -8.15 1.39 -23.50
N GLY A 125 -8.87 0.40 -24.02
CA GLY A 125 -8.38 -0.49 -25.07
C GLY A 125 -7.54 -1.68 -24.59
N CYS A 126 -7.15 -1.71 -23.32
CA CYS A 126 -6.48 -2.87 -22.74
C CYS A 126 -7.47 -4.02 -22.53
N SER A 127 -7.05 -5.25 -22.85
CA SER A 127 -7.72 -6.46 -22.39
C SER A 127 -7.45 -6.70 -20.91
N LYS A 128 -6.17 -6.64 -20.53
CA LYS A 128 -5.70 -6.68 -19.14
C LYS A 128 -4.68 -5.59 -18.89
N MET A 129 -4.65 -5.12 -17.64
CA MET A 129 -3.69 -4.13 -17.17
C MET A 129 -3.07 -4.60 -15.87
N TYR A 130 -1.78 -4.88 -15.96
CA TYR A 130 -0.92 -5.20 -14.84
C TYR A 130 -0.39 -3.90 -14.27
N VAL A 131 -0.41 -3.78 -12.94
CA VAL A 131 0.05 -2.57 -12.24
C VAL A 131 0.92 -3.03 -11.08
N VAL A 132 2.12 -2.47 -10.98
CA VAL A 132 3.02 -2.62 -9.85
C VAL A 132 3.10 -1.26 -9.18
N THR A 133 2.98 -1.22 -7.87
CA THR A 133 3.02 0.03 -7.10
C THR A 133 4.07 -0.09 -6.01
N GLY A 134 4.55 1.06 -5.56
CA GLY A 134 5.52 1.10 -4.49
C GLY A 134 5.80 2.51 -4.02
N VAL A 135 6.75 2.59 -3.11
CA VAL A 135 7.26 3.85 -2.57
C VAL A 135 8.77 3.85 -2.61
N VAL A 136 9.36 5.04 -2.61
CA VAL A 136 10.78 5.25 -2.35
C VAL A 136 10.93 5.62 -0.88
N PRO A 137 11.53 4.76 -0.03
CA PRO A 137 11.78 5.10 1.37
C PRO A 137 12.58 6.41 1.52
N SER A 138 12.45 7.07 2.67
CA SER A 138 13.29 8.22 3.01
C SER A 138 14.00 8.00 4.34
N SER A 139 14.76 9.00 4.82
CA SER A 139 15.31 9.02 6.18
C SER A 139 14.29 9.46 7.25
N THR A 140 13.08 9.85 6.85
CA THR A 140 12.04 10.37 7.74
C THR A 140 11.14 9.24 8.25
N TRP A 141 10.82 9.31 9.54
CA TRP A 141 9.95 8.37 10.22
C TRP A 141 8.81 9.13 10.89
N VAL A 142 7.65 8.48 11.04
CA VAL A 142 6.49 9.12 11.69
C VAL A 142 6.79 9.48 13.15
N ASP A 143 7.53 8.61 13.85
CA ASP A 143 7.91 8.80 15.25
C ASP A 143 9.36 8.35 15.52
N GLN A 144 9.82 8.57 16.75
CA GLN A 144 11.16 8.19 17.21
C GLN A 144 11.35 6.67 17.32
N ASN A 145 10.26 5.89 17.34
CA ASN A 145 10.34 4.43 17.38
C ASN A 145 10.69 3.83 16.01
N GLN A 146 10.74 4.65 14.95
CA GLN A 146 11.14 4.25 13.60
C GLN A 146 10.39 3.02 13.09
N ARG A 147 9.08 3.01 13.36
CA ARG A 147 8.21 1.90 13.00
C ARG A 147 7.60 1.99 11.62
N VAL A 148 7.30 3.22 11.18
CA VAL A 148 6.65 3.49 9.89
C VAL A 148 7.45 4.59 9.22
N ASN A 149 8.08 4.24 8.09
CA ASN A 149 8.86 5.17 7.28
C ASN A 149 7.91 6.10 6.51
N VAL A 150 8.24 7.39 6.47
CA VAL A 150 7.57 8.33 5.58
C VAL A 150 8.32 8.30 4.25
N PRO A 151 7.74 7.77 3.18
CA PRO A 151 8.43 7.68 1.90
C PRO A 151 8.64 9.06 1.29
N SER A 152 9.71 9.21 0.49
CA SER A 152 9.98 10.43 -0.27
C SER A 152 9.09 10.53 -1.51
N HIS A 153 8.73 9.39 -2.11
CA HIS A 153 7.92 9.32 -3.33
C HIS A 153 6.98 8.13 -3.30
N TYR A 154 5.83 8.28 -3.97
CA TYR A 154 4.99 7.18 -4.43
C TYR A 154 5.25 6.95 -5.90
N TRP A 155 5.19 5.70 -6.34
CA TRP A 155 5.32 5.35 -7.75
C TRP A 155 4.42 4.19 -8.13
N ASN A 156 4.12 4.13 -9.42
CA ASN A 156 3.57 2.93 -10.03
C ASN A 156 4.10 2.72 -11.44
N ALA A 157 4.02 1.49 -11.89
CA ALA A 157 4.28 1.08 -13.26
C ALA A 157 3.08 0.30 -13.78
N TYR A 158 2.80 0.37 -15.07
CA TYR A 158 1.76 -0.43 -15.69
C TYR A 158 2.19 -1.06 -17.01
N CYS A 159 1.51 -2.16 -17.34
CA CYS A 159 1.63 -2.89 -18.59
C CYS A 159 0.22 -3.24 -19.08
N CYS A 160 -0.15 -2.70 -20.25
CA CYS A 160 -1.39 -2.98 -20.95
C CYS A 160 -1.18 -4.10 -21.96
N THR A 161 -2.15 -4.99 -22.09
CA THR A 161 -2.07 -6.12 -23.03
C THR A 161 -3.32 -6.26 -23.89
N ASP A 162 -3.16 -6.86 -25.06
CA ASP A 162 -4.28 -7.27 -25.92
C ASP A 162 -4.95 -8.56 -25.41
N ASN A 163 -5.94 -9.06 -26.15
CA ASN A 163 -6.67 -10.29 -25.78
C ASN A 163 -5.81 -11.57 -25.85
N ASN A 164 -4.60 -11.50 -26.39
CA ASN A 164 -3.64 -12.61 -26.48
C ASN A 164 -2.46 -12.43 -25.50
N ASP A 165 -2.63 -11.57 -24.47
CA ASP A 165 -1.61 -11.23 -23.49
C ASP A 165 -0.33 -10.60 -24.08
N LYS A 166 -0.41 -10.01 -25.29
CA LYS A 166 0.70 -9.27 -25.89
C LYS A 166 0.74 -7.82 -25.40
N PRO A 167 1.91 -7.30 -24.98
CA PRO A 167 2.08 -5.89 -24.63
C PRO A 167 1.57 -4.94 -25.73
N LEU A 168 0.75 -3.96 -25.34
CA LEU A 168 0.27 -2.88 -26.20
C LEU A 168 0.99 -1.57 -25.88
N ASN A 169 1.04 -1.23 -24.60
CA ASN A 169 1.79 -0.10 -24.08
C ASN A 169 2.16 -0.33 -22.61
N SER A 170 3.14 0.44 -22.15
CA SER A 170 3.57 0.47 -20.76
C SER A 170 3.87 1.90 -20.35
N GLY A 171 4.03 2.11 -19.05
CA GLY A 171 4.33 3.41 -18.50
C GLY A 171 4.36 3.37 -17.00
N GLY A 172 4.29 4.55 -16.40
CA GLY A 172 4.20 4.66 -14.96
C GLY A 172 4.17 6.10 -14.48
N SER A 173 4.22 6.28 -13.18
CA SER A 173 4.28 7.60 -12.58
C SER A 173 5.14 7.62 -11.33
N LEU A 174 5.63 8.82 -11.02
CA LEU A 174 6.39 9.13 -9.81
C LEU A 174 5.83 10.43 -9.22
N GLY A 175 5.46 10.38 -7.94
CA GLY A 175 4.90 11.52 -7.21
C GLY A 175 5.69 11.80 -5.94
N PRO A 176 6.37 12.96 -5.81
CA PRO A 176 6.97 13.39 -4.54
C PRO A 176 5.92 13.48 -3.44
N ASN A 177 6.21 12.91 -2.27
CA ASN A 177 5.29 12.79 -1.15
C ASN A 177 5.25 14.08 -0.30
N THR A 178 4.86 15.19 -0.92
CA THR A 178 4.81 16.50 -0.28
C THR A 178 3.55 17.26 -0.70
N ALA A 179 3.20 18.29 0.07
CA ALA A 179 2.04 19.14 -0.18
C ALA A 179 2.07 19.87 -1.54
N GLN A 180 3.25 20.06 -2.13
CA GLN A 180 3.49 20.71 -3.42
C GLN A 180 3.95 19.71 -4.49
N GLY A 181 3.93 18.42 -4.18
CA GLY A 181 4.33 17.36 -5.11
C GLY A 181 3.49 17.37 -6.38
N VAL A 182 4.15 17.12 -7.50
CA VAL A 182 3.52 16.97 -8.81
C VAL A 182 3.78 15.55 -9.31
N VAL A 183 2.73 14.88 -9.80
CA VAL A 183 2.87 13.56 -10.41
C VAL A 183 3.51 13.73 -11.78
N THR A 184 4.68 13.13 -11.96
CA THR A 184 5.31 12.96 -13.27
C THR A 184 4.82 11.64 -13.86
N GLU A 185 4.28 11.68 -15.06
CA GLU A 185 3.89 10.48 -15.81
C GLU A 185 4.91 10.16 -16.91
N TYR A 186 5.22 8.87 -17.05
CA TYR A 186 6.13 8.35 -18.03
C TYR A 186 5.38 7.46 -19.02
N THR A 187 5.67 7.63 -20.31
CA THR A 187 5.06 6.88 -21.42
C THR A 187 5.74 5.53 -21.69
N SER A 188 6.71 5.14 -20.87
CA SER A 188 7.42 3.86 -20.95
C SER A 188 7.88 3.46 -19.55
N VAL A 189 7.73 2.16 -19.22
CA VAL A 189 8.20 1.62 -17.95
C VAL A 189 9.72 1.74 -17.80
N THR A 190 10.48 1.61 -18.88
CA THR A 190 11.94 1.70 -18.88
C THR A 190 12.46 3.08 -18.47
N VAL A 191 11.71 4.14 -18.80
CA VAL A 191 12.07 5.51 -18.37
C VAL A 191 11.85 5.65 -16.88
N LEU A 192 10.72 5.17 -16.36
CA LEU A 192 10.48 5.15 -14.91
C LEU A 192 11.54 4.33 -14.17
N GLU A 193 11.93 3.15 -14.68
CA GLU A 193 13.00 2.34 -14.08
C GLU A 193 14.31 3.10 -13.93
N THR A 194 14.66 3.96 -14.89
CA THR A 194 15.89 4.77 -14.84
C THR A 194 15.85 5.73 -13.66
N GLU A 195 14.71 6.39 -13.44
CA GLU A 195 14.49 7.27 -12.28
C GLU A 195 14.51 6.47 -10.96
N LEU A 196 13.81 5.33 -10.93
CA LEU A 196 13.73 4.49 -9.74
C LEU A 196 15.08 3.88 -9.36
N ARG A 197 15.95 3.52 -10.31
CA ARG A 197 17.31 3.04 -10.02
C ARG A 197 18.10 4.06 -9.21
N GLY A 198 18.04 5.33 -9.60
CA GLY A 198 18.68 6.42 -8.86
C GLY A 198 18.09 6.64 -7.47
N LEU A 199 16.77 6.60 -7.36
CA LEU A 199 16.06 6.88 -6.10
C LEU A 199 16.13 5.74 -5.08
N LEU A 200 16.06 4.49 -5.54
CA LEU A 200 16.10 3.30 -4.70
C LEU A 200 17.55 2.80 -4.47
N ASN A 201 18.53 3.34 -5.20
CA ASN A 201 19.91 2.90 -5.19
C ASN A 201 20.02 1.38 -5.44
N VAL A 202 19.41 0.93 -6.54
CA VAL A 202 19.41 -0.47 -6.99
C VAL A 202 20.22 -0.64 -8.25
N ASP A 203 20.67 -1.87 -8.49
CA ASP A 203 21.50 -2.22 -9.64
C ASP A 203 20.76 -2.05 -10.99
N ASN A 204 21.54 -2.02 -12.07
CA ASN A 204 21.03 -1.89 -13.44
C ASN A 204 20.17 -3.07 -13.90
N ASN A 205 20.15 -4.18 -13.15
CA ASN A 205 19.27 -5.33 -13.42
C ASN A 205 17.84 -5.13 -12.89
N PHE A 206 17.55 -4.02 -12.20
CA PHE A 206 16.19 -3.68 -11.79
C PHE A 206 15.31 -3.48 -13.03
N ASN A 207 14.30 -4.34 -13.18
CA ASN A 207 13.33 -4.25 -14.25
C ASN A 207 11.92 -4.54 -13.75
N ILE A 208 10.95 -3.94 -14.42
CA ILE A 208 9.53 -4.08 -14.13
C ILE A 208 8.88 -4.62 -15.41
N PHE A 209 8.14 -5.72 -15.27
CA PHE A 209 7.50 -6.43 -16.39
C PHE A 209 8.44 -6.95 -17.49
N ASN A 210 9.77 -6.92 -17.30
CA ASN A 210 10.76 -7.28 -18.32
C ASN A 210 10.58 -6.52 -19.64
N GLY A 211 10.23 -5.23 -19.58
CA GLY A 211 10.11 -4.40 -20.77
C GLY A 211 8.84 -4.65 -21.59
N CYS A 212 7.72 -4.91 -20.90
CA CYS A 212 6.43 -4.54 -21.47
C CYS A 212 6.51 -3.14 -22.11
#